data_AF-A0A2P2KFF1-F1
#
_entry.id   AF-A0A2P2KFF1-F1
#
_cell.length_a   1.000
_cell.length_b   1.000
_cell.length_c   1.000
_cell.angle_alpha   90.00
_cell.angle_beta   90.00
_cell.angle_gamma   90.00
#
_symmetry.space_group_name_H-M   'P 1'
#
loop_
_entity.id
_entity.type
_entity.pdbx_description
1 polymer ?
#
loop_
_entity_poly.entity_id
_entity_poly.type
_entity_poly.pdbx_seq_one_letter_code
_entity_poly.pdbx_strand_id
1 'polypeptide(L)'
;MTESQGDGVKMTKRNRERNLLAFTGAAALLALAVNLAFSAFNSHRKKLKKKDLEGSNVRINLSASEILKLADRVIAKSKEVHDAVASVPLDKVTYANVIAPLADLRALQFPLVQSCVLPKLVSASEDVVKASAEAERRIDAHMLTCG
;
A
#
# COMPACT_ATOMS: atom_id res chain seq x y z
N MET A 1 13.91 -47.18 67.25
CA MET A 1 13.31 -46.04 66.52
C MET A 1 14.27 -45.64 65.40
N THR A 2 13.70 -45.18 64.28
CA THR A 2 14.28 -44.58 63.05
C THR A 2 14.97 -45.46 62.01
N GLU A 3 14.30 -45.59 60.84
CA GLU A 3 14.78 -45.44 59.44
C GLU A 3 13.49 -45.52 58.58
N SER A 4 12.93 -44.47 57.95
CA SER A 4 13.37 -43.45 56.98
C SER A 4 13.61 -43.95 55.55
N GLN A 5 12.76 -43.42 54.66
CA GLN A 5 13.05 -42.94 53.30
C GLN A 5 12.69 -43.83 52.11
N GLY A 6 11.71 -43.36 51.33
CA GLY A 6 11.50 -43.83 49.96
C GLY A 6 10.24 -43.29 49.30
N ASP A 7 10.10 -41.97 49.08
CA ASP A 7 9.08 -41.48 48.11
C ASP A 7 9.28 -40.05 47.54
N GLY A 8 10.51 -39.57 47.44
CA GLY A 8 10.78 -38.17 47.04
C GLY A 8 11.16 -37.90 45.58
N VAL A 9 11.45 -38.93 44.76
CA VAL A 9 12.26 -38.72 43.53
C VAL A 9 11.45 -38.83 42.22
N LYS A 10 10.25 -39.44 42.21
CA LYS A 10 9.50 -39.67 40.96
C LYS A 10 8.62 -38.51 40.48
N MET A 11 8.27 -37.54 41.34
CA MET A 11 7.29 -36.49 40.99
C MET A 11 7.87 -35.25 40.28
N THR A 12 9.18 -35.00 40.34
CA THR A 12 9.77 -33.75 39.81
C THR A 12 10.21 -33.83 38.34
N LYS A 13 10.55 -35.03 37.85
CA LYS A 13 11.10 -35.20 36.48
C LYS A 13 10.03 -35.07 35.39
N ARG A 14 8.83 -35.60 35.63
CA ARG A 14 7.72 -35.65 34.64
C ARG A 14 7.09 -34.29 34.36
N ASN A 15 7.14 -33.35 35.31
CA ASN A 15 6.57 -32.00 35.14
C ASN A 15 7.53 -31.05 34.39
N ARG A 16 8.84 -31.23 34.58
CA ARG A 16 9.88 -30.43 33.90
C ARG A 16 9.97 -30.73 32.40
N GLU A 17 9.82 -32.00 32.00
CA GLU A 17 9.84 -32.41 30.58
C GLU A 17 8.59 -31.93 29.81
N ARG A 18 7.41 -31.96 30.43
CA ARG A 18 6.17 -31.47 29.80
C ARG A 18 6.18 -29.95 29.57
N ASN A 19 6.70 -29.18 30.54
CA ASN A 19 6.85 -27.74 30.40
C ASN A 19 7.89 -27.39 29.32
N LEU A 20 9.03 -28.08 29.26
CA LEU A 20 10.03 -27.87 28.21
C LEU A 20 9.48 -28.17 26.81
N LEU A 21 8.75 -29.27 26.63
CA LEU A 21 8.09 -29.62 25.36
C LEU A 21 7.04 -28.57 24.94
N ALA A 22 6.21 -28.10 25.89
CA ALA A 22 5.22 -27.05 25.64
C ALA A 22 5.85 -25.70 25.29
N PHE A 23 6.95 -25.33 25.95
CA PHE A 23 7.71 -24.11 25.64
C PHE A 23 8.37 -24.16 24.25
N THR A 24 8.93 -25.31 23.86
CA THR A 24 9.53 -25.47 22.52
C THR A 24 8.48 -25.46 21.40
N GLY A 25 7.30 -26.04 21.63
CA GLY A 25 6.20 -26.03 20.64
C GLY A 25 5.58 -24.64 20.45
N ALA A 26 5.35 -23.90 21.54
CA ALA A 26 4.82 -22.54 21.48
C ALA A 26 5.80 -21.56 20.79
N ALA A 27 7.10 -21.69 21.07
CA ALA A 27 8.13 -20.89 20.41
C ALA A 27 8.19 -21.15 18.89
N ALA A 28 8.06 -22.42 18.46
CA ALA A 28 8.04 -22.77 17.05
C ALA A 28 6.83 -22.18 16.31
N LEU A 29 5.64 -22.21 16.92
CA LEU A 29 4.42 -21.61 16.36
C LEU A 29 4.51 -20.08 16.27
N LEU A 30 5.07 -19.42 17.29
CA LEU A 30 5.34 -17.99 17.27
C LEU A 30 6.32 -17.60 16.16
N ALA A 31 7.41 -18.35 16.00
CA ALA A 31 8.37 -18.12 14.93
C ALA A 31 7.73 -18.28 13.55
N LEU A 32 6.87 -19.29 13.35
CA LEU A 32 6.11 -19.48 12.11
C LEU A 32 5.15 -18.32 11.83
N ALA A 33 4.39 -17.87 12.83
CA ALA A 33 3.45 -16.76 12.68
C ALA A 33 4.18 -15.45 12.32
N VAL A 34 5.31 -15.16 12.98
CA VAL A 34 6.13 -13.97 12.66
C VAL A 34 6.70 -14.04 11.24
N ASN A 35 7.21 -15.21 10.82
CA ASN A 35 7.72 -15.39 9.46
C ASN A 35 6.63 -15.25 8.39
N LEU A 36 5.43 -15.78 8.65
CA LEU A 36 4.28 -15.61 7.75
C LEU A 36 3.83 -14.16 7.67
N ALA A 37 3.73 -13.45 8.80
CA ALA A 37 3.38 -12.03 8.83
C ALA A 37 4.42 -11.19 8.09
N PHE A 38 5.71 -11.43 8.32
CA PHE A 38 6.80 -10.73 7.63
C PHE A 38 6.79 -11.02 6.13
N SER A 39 6.60 -12.28 5.73
CA SER A 39 6.51 -12.70 4.32
C SER A 39 5.32 -12.07 3.61
N ALA A 40 4.14 -12.07 4.23
CA ALA A 40 2.95 -11.43 3.70
C ALA A 40 3.15 -9.92 3.53
N PHE A 41 3.74 -9.26 4.53
CA PHE A 41 4.07 -7.83 4.47
C PHE A 41 5.08 -7.52 3.36
N ASN A 42 6.16 -8.31 3.25
CA ASN A 42 7.18 -8.10 2.23
C ASN A 42 6.66 -8.41 0.82
N SER A 43 5.79 -9.42 0.65
CA SER A 43 5.13 -9.71 -0.62
C SER A 43 4.22 -8.56 -1.04
N HIS A 44 3.46 -7.99 -0.10
CA HIS A 44 2.65 -6.79 -0.35
C HIS A 44 3.51 -5.58 -0.73
N ARG A 45 4.65 -5.38 -0.05
CA ARG A 45 5.62 -4.33 -0.39
C ARG A 45 6.30 -4.56 -1.75
N LYS A 46 6.63 -5.80 -2.10
CA LYS A 46 7.19 -6.15 -3.41
C LYS A 46 6.17 -5.98 -4.53
N LYS A 47 4.89 -6.26 -4.28
CA LYS A 47 3.78 -5.92 -5.21
C LYS A 47 3.68 -4.41 -5.42
N LEU A 48 3.78 -3.61 -4.36
CA LEU A 48 3.85 -2.15 -4.45
C LEU A 48 5.10 -1.65 -5.18
N LYS A 49 6.22 -2.38 -5.09
CA LYS A 49 7.47 -2.13 -5.82
C LYS A 49 7.52 -2.80 -7.21
N LYS A 50 6.39 -3.22 -7.80
CA LYS A 50 6.38 -3.79 -9.16
C LYS A 50 6.93 -2.78 -10.17
N LYS A 51 8.24 -2.92 -10.43
CA LYS A 51 9.07 -2.30 -11.48
C LYS A 51 8.37 -1.19 -12.25
N ASP A 52 8.48 0.02 -11.70
CA ASP A 52 8.46 1.23 -12.51
C ASP A 52 9.71 1.21 -13.40
N LEU A 53 9.61 1.80 -14.59
CA LEU A 53 10.76 1.93 -15.49
C LEU A 53 11.81 2.82 -14.79
N GLU A 54 13.07 2.40 -14.79
CA GLU A 54 14.14 3.16 -14.16
C GLU A 54 14.22 4.57 -14.79
N GLY A 55 14.15 5.61 -13.96
CA GLY A 55 14.05 7.01 -14.41
C GLY A 55 12.64 7.51 -14.75
N SER A 56 11.60 6.70 -14.59
CA SER A 56 10.20 7.10 -14.81
C SER A 56 9.33 6.81 -13.59
N ASN A 57 8.46 7.78 -13.25
CA ASN A 57 7.43 7.60 -12.23
C ASN A 57 6.14 6.96 -12.78
N VAL A 58 6.14 6.56 -14.07
CA VAL A 58 5.00 5.90 -14.72
C VAL A 58 4.98 4.43 -14.37
N ARG A 59 3.84 3.97 -13.84
CA ARG A 59 3.60 2.60 -13.41
C ARG A 59 2.85 1.84 -14.50
N ILE A 60 3.52 0.89 -15.14
CA ILE A 60 2.97 0.13 -16.27
C ILE A 60 2.36 -1.23 -15.89
N ASN A 61 2.63 -1.71 -14.67
CA ASN A 61 2.29 -3.07 -14.22
C ASN A 61 1.13 -3.10 -13.20
N LEU A 62 0.14 -2.22 -13.36
CA LEU A 62 -1.02 -2.11 -12.49
C LEU A 62 -2.12 -3.10 -12.90
N SER A 63 -2.80 -3.70 -11.92
CA SER A 63 -4.07 -4.41 -12.16
C SER A 63 -5.22 -3.44 -12.43
N ALA A 64 -6.32 -3.92 -13.01
CA ALA A 64 -7.54 -3.15 -13.26
C ALA A 64 -8.02 -2.39 -12.01
N SER A 65 -8.06 -3.05 -10.84
CA SER A 65 -8.46 -2.41 -9.58
C SER A 65 -7.47 -1.34 -9.08
N GLU A 66 -6.18 -1.50 -9.36
CA GLU A 66 -5.14 -0.55 -8.97
C GLU A 66 -5.19 0.71 -9.86
N ILE A 67 -5.53 0.55 -11.15
CA ILE A 67 -5.77 1.65 -12.09
C ILE A 67 -6.94 2.51 -11.62
N LEU A 68 -8.09 1.89 -11.34
CA LEU A 68 -9.28 2.64 -10.90
C LEU A 68 -9.05 3.36 -9.56
N LYS A 69 -8.42 2.69 -8.59
CA LYS A 69 -8.02 3.32 -7.32
C LYS A 69 -7.00 4.43 -7.51
N LEU A 70 -6.12 4.34 -8.50
CA LEU A 70 -5.17 5.41 -8.80
C LEU A 70 -5.88 6.63 -9.39
N ALA A 71 -6.82 6.43 -10.30
CA ALA A 71 -7.67 7.50 -10.85
C ALA A 71 -8.44 8.22 -9.73
N ASP A 72 -9.05 7.48 -8.80
CA ASP A 72 -9.74 8.04 -7.62
C ASP A 72 -8.82 8.96 -6.82
N ARG A 73 -7.58 8.52 -6.55
CA ARG A 73 -6.60 9.32 -5.80
C ARG A 73 -6.14 10.56 -6.55
N VAL A 74 -5.94 10.46 -7.87
CA VAL A 74 -5.58 11.62 -8.71
C VAL A 74 -6.69 12.66 -8.68
N ILE A 75 -7.94 12.24 -8.86
CA ILE A 75 -9.12 13.11 -8.80
C ILE A 75 -9.25 13.75 -7.43
N ALA A 76 -9.20 12.96 -6.36
CA ALA A 76 -9.31 13.46 -4.99
C ALA A 76 -8.23 14.48 -4.66
N LYS A 77 -6.97 14.21 -5.02
CA LYS A 77 -5.86 15.15 -4.75
C LYS A 77 -5.95 16.41 -5.61
N SER A 78 -6.38 16.28 -6.86
CA SER A 78 -6.62 17.44 -7.72
C SER A 78 -7.68 18.34 -7.10
N LYS A 79 -8.83 17.77 -6.72
CA LYS A 79 -9.91 18.49 -6.05
C LYS A 79 -9.43 19.19 -4.78
N GLU A 80 -8.74 18.46 -3.89
CA GLU A 80 -8.21 19.00 -2.63
C GLU A 80 -7.36 20.26 -2.85
N VAL A 81 -6.42 20.21 -3.81
CA VAL A 81 -5.53 21.35 -4.08
C VAL A 81 -6.26 22.51 -4.76
N HIS A 82 -7.14 22.24 -5.73
CA HIS A 82 -7.91 23.30 -6.40
C HIS A 82 -8.88 23.97 -5.42
N ASP A 83 -9.56 23.21 -4.56
CA ASP A 83 -10.44 23.74 -3.51
C ASP A 83 -9.64 24.59 -2.51
N ALA A 84 -8.45 24.12 -2.09
CA ALA A 84 -7.57 24.88 -1.19
C ALA A 84 -7.12 26.20 -1.80
N VAL A 85 -6.71 26.20 -3.07
CA VAL A 85 -6.31 27.40 -3.81
C VAL A 85 -7.49 28.36 -4.00
N ALA A 86 -8.66 27.84 -4.36
CA ALA A 86 -9.88 28.64 -4.54
C ALA A 86 -10.38 29.27 -3.24
N SER A 87 -10.03 28.69 -2.09
CA SER A 87 -10.40 29.23 -0.77
C SER A 87 -9.53 30.40 -0.30
N VAL A 88 -8.43 30.71 -1.01
CA VAL A 88 -7.51 31.81 -0.63
C VAL A 88 -8.21 33.17 -0.88
N PRO A 89 -8.32 34.05 0.14
CA PRO A 89 -8.85 35.40 -0.04
C PRO A 89 -8.05 36.18 -1.09
N LEU A 90 -8.73 36.97 -1.92
CA LEU A 90 -8.10 37.69 -3.04
C LEU A 90 -6.97 38.64 -2.60
N ASP A 91 -7.09 39.25 -1.42
CA ASP A 91 -6.09 40.13 -0.81
C ASP A 91 -4.85 39.38 -0.28
N LYS A 92 -4.91 38.05 -0.23
CA LYS A 92 -3.86 37.16 0.31
C LYS A 92 -3.26 36.23 -0.74
N VAL A 93 -3.58 36.44 -2.01
CA VAL A 93 -3.03 35.65 -3.11
C VAL A 93 -1.53 35.93 -3.24
N THR A 94 -0.74 34.86 -3.25
CA THR A 94 0.71 34.90 -3.46
C THR A 94 1.13 33.77 -4.38
N TYR A 95 2.36 33.86 -4.90
CA TYR A 95 2.95 32.76 -5.63
C TYR A 95 2.97 31.45 -4.81
N ALA A 96 3.32 31.52 -3.53
CA ALA A 96 3.53 30.35 -2.69
C ALA A 96 2.24 29.59 -2.32
N ASN A 97 1.10 30.27 -2.25
CA ASN A 97 -0.17 29.65 -1.86
C ASN A 97 -1.13 29.37 -3.04
N VAL A 98 -0.87 29.94 -4.21
CA VAL A 98 -1.70 29.71 -5.41
C VAL A 98 -0.89 29.02 -6.52
N ILE A 99 0.20 29.64 -6.99
CA ILE A 99 0.91 29.17 -8.19
C ILE A 99 1.76 27.93 -7.89
N ALA A 100 2.56 27.95 -6.84
CA ALA A 100 3.44 26.83 -6.49
C ALA A 100 2.66 25.53 -6.24
N PRO A 101 1.57 25.50 -5.44
CA PRO A 101 0.81 24.27 -5.23
C PRO A 101 0.18 23.71 -6.51
N LEU A 102 -0.28 24.57 -7.43
CA LEU A 102 -0.81 24.12 -8.73
C LEU A 102 0.28 23.56 -9.64
N ALA A 103 1.46 24.17 -9.65
CA ALA A 103 2.61 23.68 -10.42
C ALA A 103 3.09 22.33 -9.90
N ASP A 104 3.24 22.19 -8.58
CA ASP A 104 3.63 20.95 -7.91
C ASP A 104 2.61 19.83 -8.15
N LEU A 105 1.31 20.17 -8.10
CA LEU A 105 0.24 19.24 -8.42
C LEU A 105 0.39 18.71 -9.85
N ARG A 106 0.58 19.58 -10.85
CA ARG A 106 0.73 19.16 -12.25
C ARG A 106 1.95 18.25 -12.44
N ALA A 107 3.09 18.62 -11.84
CA ALA A 107 4.30 17.83 -11.91
C ALA A 107 4.11 16.42 -11.31
N LEU A 108 3.41 16.33 -10.18
CA LEU A 108 3.10 15.05 -9.54
C LEU A 108 2.09 14.21 -10.33
N GLN A 109 1.04 14.84 -10.87
CA GLN A 109 -0.07 14.13 -11.49
C GLN A 109 0.24 13.62 -12.88
N PHE A 110 1.10 14.30 -13.66
CA PHE A 110 1.44 13.89 -15.02
C PHE A 110 1.81 12.39 -15.13
N PRO A 111 2.82 11.87 -14.39
CA PRO A 111 3.17 10.45 -14.48
C PRO A 111 2.08 9.51 -13.94
N LEU A 112 1.29 9.96 -12.96
CA LEU A 112 0.22 9.15 -12.37
C LEU A 112 -0.97 8.99 -13.33
N VAL A 113 -1.33 10.05 -14.04
CA VAL A 113 -2.35 10.00 -15.11
C VAL A 113 -1.87 9.08 -16.23
N GLN A 114 -0.61 9.20 -16.68
CA GLN A 114 -0.05 8.30 -17.69
C GLN A 114 -0.09 6.83 -17.24
N SER A 115 0.13 6.56 -15.96
CA SER A 115 0.01 5.21 -15.38
C SER A 115 -1.42 4.65 -15.47
N CYS A 116 -2.44 5.51 -15.47
CA CYS A 116 -3.84 5.12 -15.66
C CYS A 116 -4.21 4.94 -17.13
N VAL A 117 -3.66 5.77 -18.03
CA VAL A 117 -4.12 5.91 -19.42
C VAL A 117 -3.35 5.03 -20.39
N LEU A 118 -2.03 4.86 -20.23
CA LEU A 118 -1.22 4.06 -21.15
C LEU A 118 -1.64 2.59 -21.25
N PRO A 119 -2.09 1.90 -20.17
CA PRO A 119 -2.44 0.48 -20.26
C PRO A 119 -3.51 0.14 -21.30
N LYS A 120 -4.44 1.05 -21.65
CA LYS A 120 -5.43 0.81 -22.72
C LYS A 120 -4.80 0.59 -24.10
N LEU A 121 -3.59 1.11 -24.33
CA LEU A 121 -2.90 1.07 -25.62
C LEU A 121 -1.96 -0.13 -25.76
N VAL A 122 -1.48 -0.68 -24.65
CA VAL A 122 -0.35 -1.64 -24.64
C VAL A 122 -0.64 -2.92 -23.88
N SER A 123 -1.70 -3.00 -23.09
CA SER A 123 -2.03 -4.18 -22.30
C SER A 123 -2.67 -5.27 -23.17
N ALA A 124 -2.23 -6.51 -22.97
CA ALA A 124 -2.89 -7.69 -23.55
C ALA A 124 -4.13 -8.15 -22.75
N SER A 125 -4.37 -7.59 -21.56
CA SER A 125 -5.52 -7.92 -20.70
C SER A 125 -6.69 -6.97 -20.96
N GLU A 126 -7.82 -7.52 -21.42
CA GLU A 126 -9.04 -6.76 -21.71
C GLU A 126 -9.58 -6.01 -20.48
N ASP A 127 -9.56 -6.64 -19.30
CA ASP A 127 -9.99 -6.02 -18.04
C ASP A 127 -9.16 -4.78 -17.70
N VAL A 128 -7.84 -4.84 -17.94
CA VAL A 128 -6.92 -3.72 -17.75
C VAL A 128 -7.18 -2.63 -18.78
N VAL A 129 -7.46 -2.99 -20.04
CA VAL A 129 -7.82 -2.03 -21.09
C VAL A 129 -9.10 -1.28 -20.75
N LYS A 130 -10.16 -2.00 -20.35
CA LYS A 130 -11.44 -1.40 -19.93
C LYS A 130 -11.28 -0.49 -18.71
N ALA A 131 -10.55 -0.93 -17.69
CA ALA A 131 -10.29 -0.13 -16.50
C ALA A 131 -9.49 1.14 -16.81
N SER A 132 -8.53 1.05 -17.73
CA SER A 132 -7.72 2.18 -18.19
C SER A 132 -8.55 3.21 -18.96
N ALA A 133 -9.41 2.76 -19.88
CA ALA A 133 -10.35 3.63 -20.60
C ALA A 133 -11.35 4.32 -19.66
N GLU A 134 -11.88 3.60 -18.67
CA GLU A 134 -12.77 4.20 -17.66
C GLU A 134 -12.02 5.18 -16.76
N ALA A 135 -10.80 4.86 -16.34
CA ALA A 135 -9.97 5.78 -15.56
C ALA A 135 -9.69 7.09 -16.31
N GLU A 136 -9.34 7.00 -17.60
CA GLU A 136 -9.19 8.18 -18.47
C GLU A 136 -10.47 9.00 -18.54
N ARG A 137 -11.61 8.37 -18.85
CA ARG A 137 -12.92 9.05 -18.93
C ARG A 137 -13.24 9.83 -17.65
N ARG A 138 -12.97 9.24 -16.48
CA ARG A 138 -13.21 9.87 -15.17
C ARG A 138 -12.25 11.01 -14.89
N ILE A 139 -10.97 10.86 -15.24
CA ILE A 139 -9.96 11.90 -15.09
C ILE A 139 -10.28 13.09 -16.01
N ASP A 140 -10.58 12.84 -17.27
CA ASP A 140 -10.92 13.88 -18.25
C ASP A 140 -12.18 14.65 -17.84
N ALA A 141 -13.22 13.94 -17.38
CA ALA A 141 -14.43 14.57 -16.85
C ALA A 141 -14.13 15.49 -15.64
N HIS A 142 -13.23 15.07 -14.75
CA HIS A 142 -12.79 15.90 -13.62
C HIS A 142 -11.99 17.12 -14.08
N MET A 143 -11.07 16.95 -15.03
CA MET A 143 -10.25 18.04 -15.56
C MET A 143 -11.09 19.10 -16.28
N LEU A 144 -12.17 18.72 -16.96
CA LEU A 144 -13.13 19.67 -17.54
C LEU A 144 -13.91 20.48 -16.48
N THR A 145 -14.00 19.97 -15.25
CA THR A 145 -14.74 20.63 -14.17
C THR A 145 -13.85 21.53 -13.32
N CYS A 146 -12.58 21.15 -13.12
CA CYS A 146 -11.64 21.86 -12.25
C CYS A 146 -10.57 22.69 -12.99
N GLY A 147 -10.39 22.49 -14.30
CA GLY A 147 -9.45 23.25 -15.14
C GLY A 147 -10.08 24.46 -15.80
#